data_AF-V5GH41-F1
#
_entry.id   AF-V5GH41-F1
#
_cell.length_a   1.000
_cell.length_b   1.000
_cell.length_c   1.000
_cell.angle_alpha   90.00
_cell.angle_beta   90.00
_cell.angle_gamma   90.00
#
_symmetry.space_group_name_H-M   'P 1'
#
loop_
_entity.id
_entity.type
_entity.pdbx_description
1 polymer ?
#
loop_
_entity_poly.entity_id
_entity_poly.type
_entity_poly.pdbx_seq_one_letter_code
_entity_poly.pdbx_strand_id
1 'polypeptide(L)'
;MVHLTSSGATAFALLFVLLVERGASDQPKCVLNEFLKLYAPFVYNLNFEVTGESNIPYMLKTDCDNLKNVTQQVETFLEGCSVAKSELLKEMITGLQLTKESLCGSELQEDLNLWRDCFNPSVFAECKKNVEERLDKLKQDGALGDQEKWCRNESLSYQCALKAGAGCPTKADRARKAVENYINTLMDVQGCLRPTVYACEGKLFHDCHWKFVYETDLKLPLLQSGEGALAKYCKAAKSVSTCTRNVQIEQCSEEKKTYLRTVEDGFRRSVDSLCDEKLPTSAEVWNKCLNQEALKNCTSKIPEPRDFDIKDPHLQICREKEETLKCELAAGSNCSASADVAKNALYAIRMTEIDIHNCSRPKLDGYGGSGCFSTTPAILLTLSALCVALLPTRQTLLLDFN
;
A
#
# COMPACT_ATOMS: atom_id res chain seq x y z
N MET A 1 58.97 14.21 -60.17
CA MET A 1 57.84 14.97 -60.74
C MET A 1 56.64 14.71 -59.84
N VAL A 2 56.08 15.77 -59.26
CA VAL A 2 54.97 15.74 -58.30
C VAL A 2 53.67 15.38 -59.03
N HIS A 3 52.87 14.46 -58.48
CA HIS A 3 51.45 14.72 -58.24
C HIS A 3 50.82 13.72 -57.26
N LEU A 4 50.54 14.25 -56.06
CA LEU A 4 49.48 13.79 -55.17
C LEU A 4 48.12 14.05 -55.81
N THR A 5 47.27 13.03 -55.81
CA THR A 5 45.79 13.08 -55.72
C THR A 5 45.38 11.70 -55.17
N SER A 6 44.34 11.48 -54.38
CA SER A 6 43.42 12.29 -53.60
C SER A 6 42.60 11.28 -52.78
N SER A 7 42.39 11.57 -51.49
CA SER A 7 41.28 11.10 -50.62
C SER A 7 40.72 9.67 -50.79
N GLY A 8 41.25 8.73 -50.02
CA GLY A 8 40.57 7.45 -49.72
C GLY A 8 40.56 7.07 -48.23
N ALA A 9 41.23 7.83 -47.36
CA ALA A 9 41.51 7.43 -45.98
C ALA A 9 40.64 8.11 -44.91
N THR A 10 39.87 9.16 -45.25
CA THR A 10 39.06 9.91 -44.28
C THR A 10 37.63 9.39 -44.10
N ALA A 11 37.13 8.51 -44.97
CA ALA A 11 35.79 7.93 -44.82
C ALA A 11 35.75 6.71 -43.87
N PHE A 12 36.85 5.96 -43.74
CA PHE A 12 36.89 4.78 -42.86
C PHE A 12 37.04 5.15 -41.37
N ALA A 13 37.74 6.23 -41.03
CA ALA A 13 37.84 6.68 -39.64
C ALA A 13 36.51 7.22 -39.09
N LEU A 14 35.71 7.90 -39.91
CA LEU A 14 34.38 8.39 -39.51
C LEU A 14 33.34 7.26 -39.41
N LEU A 15 33.49 6.19 -40.19
CA LEU A 15 32.66 4.97 -40.04
C LEU A 15 32.99 4.20 -38.76
N PHE A 16 34.25 4.20 -38.29
CA PHE A 16 34.60 3.63 -37.00
C PHE A 16 34.11 4.48 -35.81
N VAL A 17 34.08 5.82 -35.92
CA VAL A 17 33.52 6.68 -34.87
C VAL A 17 31.98 6.58 -34.82
N LEU A 18 31.29 6.46 -35.97
CA LEU A 18 29.83 6.30 -36.02
C LEU A 18 29.33 4.88 -35.69
N LEU A 19 30.21 3.85 -35.77
CA LEU A 19 29.90 2.50 -35.28
C LEU A 19 30.17 2.32 -33.79
N VAL A 20 30.94 3.22 -33.15
CA VAL A 20 31.11 3.26 -31.68
C VAL A 20 29.93 3.93 -30.98
N GLU A 21 29.18 4.82 -31.65
CA GLU A 21 27.97 5.45 -31.08
C GLU A 21 26.66 4.65 -31.27
N ARG A 22 26.67 3.54 -32.00
CA ARG A 22 25.50 2.62 -32.10
C ARG A 22 25.69 1.29 -31.38
N GLY A 23 26.81 1.13 -30.68
CA GLY A 23 26.99 0.16 -29.62
C GLY A 23 26.91 0.84 -28.26
N ALA A 24 25.83 1.58 -27.98
CA ALA A 24 25.39 1.67 -26.60
C ALA A 24 25.01 0.24 -26.22
N SER A 25 26.02 -0.55 -25.79
CA SER A 25 25.82 -1.83 -25.16
C SER A 25 24.68 -1.61 -24.19
N ASP A 26 23.56 -2.28 -24.43
CA ASP A 26 22.64 -2.60 -23.37
C ASP A 26 23.50 -3.28 -22.31
N GLN A 27 24.03 -2.50 -21.36
CA GLN A 27 24.70 -3.06 -20.20
C GLN A 27 23.73 -4.11 -19.67
N PRO A 28 24.19 -5.34 -19.43
CA PRO A 28 23.33 -6.39 -18.91
C PRO A 28 22.57 -5.80 -17.72
N LYS A 29 21.25 -5.71 -17.84
CA LYS A 29 20.41 -5.22 -16.76
C LYS A 29 20.68 -6.16 -15.60
N CYS A 30 21.25 -5.65 -14.51
CA CYS A 30 21.38 -6.42 -13.28
C CYS A 30 19.98 -6.85 -12.84
N VAL A 31 19.62 -8.11 -13.15
CA VAL A 31 18.30 -8.65 -12.83
C VAL A 31 18.35 -9.17 -11.40
N LEU A 32 17.40 -8.76 -10.57
CA LEU A 32 17.29 -9.21 -9.17
C LEU A 32 17.39 -10.73 -9.03
N ASN A 33 16.81 -11.47 -9.98
CA ASN A 33 16.84 -12.93 -9.98
C ASN A 33 18.26 -13.51 -10.16
N GLU A 34 19.11 -12.88 -10.97
CA GLU A 34 20.51 -13.32 -11.14
C GLU A 34 21.32 -13.03 -9.89
N PHE A 35 21.13 -11.87 -9.27
CA PHE A 35 21.71 -11.55 -7.97
C PHE A 35 21.31 -12.59 -6.91
N LEU A 36 20.01 -12.90 -6.78
CA LEU A 36 19.53 -13.87 -5.79
C LEU A 36 20.08 -15.28 -6.03
N LYS A 37 20.25 -15.71 -7.29
CA LYS A 37 20.87 -17.01 -7.61
C LYS A 37 22.32 -17.11 -7.16
N LEU A 38 23.08 -16.01 -7.24
CA LEU A 38 24.46 -15.95 -6.78
C LEU A 38 24.55 -15.93 -5.25
N TYR A 39 23.66 -15.18 -4.61
CA TYR A 39 23.77 -14.81 -3.21
C TYR A 39 23.03 -15.75 -2.25
N ALA A 40 21.79 -16.13 -2.57
CA ALA A 40 20.91 -16.86 -1.66
C ALA A 40 21.49 -18.21 -1.18
N PRO A 41 22.12 -19.05 -2.03
CA PRO A 41 22.70 -20.31 -1.57
C PRO A 41 23.73 -20.15 -0.45
N PHE A 42 24.49 -19.05 -0.42
CA PHE A 42 25.48 -18.82 0.63
C PHE A 42 24.83 -18.41 1.94
N VAL A 43 23.82 -17.54 1.90
CA VAL A 43 23.10 -17.10 3.10
C VAL A 43 22.38 -18.27 3.77
N TYR A 44 21.73 -19.15 2.99
CA TYR A 44 21.09 -20.34 3.52
C TYR A 44 22.06 -21.34 4.17
N ASN A 45 23.34 -21.27 3.83
CA ASN A 45 24.39 -22.15 4.36
C ASN A 45 25.21 -21.51 5.50
N LEU A 46 24.83 -20.31 5.96
CA LEU A 46 25.45 -19.71 7.15
C LEU A 46 25.04 -20.50 8.40
N ASN A 47 26.01 -20.73 9.29
CA ASN A 47 25.85 -21.50 10.52
C ASN A 47 25.55 -20.60 11.73
N PHE A 48 25.53 -19.27 11.53
CA PHE A 48 25.31 -18.30 12.59
C PHE A 48 23.98 -18.50 13.33
N GLU A 49 24.05 -18.61 14.64
CA GLU A 49 22.88 -18.75 15.51
C GLU A 49 22.57 -17.44 16.26
N VAL A 50 21.32 -17.00 16.17
CA VAL A 50 20.85 -15.74 16.79
C VAL A 50 20.84 -15.77 18.32
N THR A 51 20.79 -16.96 18.93
CA THR A 51 20.86 -17.17 20.39
C THR A 51 22.29 -17.10 20.92
N GLY A 52 23.30 -17.28 20.05
CA GLY A 52 24.70 -17.37 20.44
C GLY A 52 25.14 -18.73 20.99
N GLU A 53 24.27 -19.73 21.05
CA GLU A 53 24.58 -21.03 21.67
C GLU A 53 25.69 -21.79 20.92
N SER A 54 25.66 -21.83 19.59
CA SER A 54 26.64 -22.60 18.79
C SER A 54 27.62 -21.74 17.97
N ASN A 55 27.77 -20.44 18.27
CA ASN A 55 28.67 -19.55 17.54
C ASN A 55 30.16 -19.75 17.91
N ILE A 56 30.69 -20.95 17.68
CA ILE A 56 32.08 -21.31 17.93
C ILE A 56 33.03 -20.71 16.87
N PRO A 57 34.30 -20.42 17.19
CA PRO A 57 35.22 -19.71 16.30
C PRO A 57 35.40 -20.37 14.92
N TYR A 58 35.36 -21.71 14.83
CA TYR A 58 35.44 -22.41 13.54
C TYR A 58 34.23 -22.08 12.64
N MET A 59 33.01 -22.10 13.18
CA MET A 59 31.79 -21.79 12.41
C MET A 59 31.77 -20.33 11.96
N LEU A 60 32.11 -19.40 12.85
CA LEU A 60 32.19 -17.96 12.51
C LEU A 60 33.24 -17.71 11.42
N LYS A 61 34.37 -18.42 11.46
CA LYS A 61 35.38 -18.34 10.40
C LYS A 61 34.86 -18.86 9.07
N THR A 62 34.21 -20.02 9.06
CA THR A 62 33.58 -20.58 7.85
C THR A 62 32.54 -19.64 7.25
N ASP A 63 31.67 -19.08 8.07
CA ASP A 63 30.66 -18.11 7.65
C ASP A 63 31.29 -16.83 7.08
N CYS A 64 32.33 -16.31 7.74
CA CYS A 64 33.07 -15.15 7.25
C CYS A 64 33.77 -15.43 5.91
N ASP A 65 34.41 -16.58 5.75
CA ASP A 65 35.08 -16.97 4.50
C ASP A 65 34.06 -17.12 3.35
N ASN A 66 32.89 -17.70 3.64
CA ASN A 66 31.76 -17.78 2.69
C ASN A 66 31.24 -16.38 2.30
N LEU A 67 31.07 -15.48 3.28
CA LEU A 67 30.61 -14.11 3.06
C LEU A 67 31.61 -13.29 2.24
N LYS A 68 32.91 -13.46 2.46
CA LYS A 68 33.95 -12.83 1.63
C LYS A 68 33.88 -13.31 0.19
N ASN A 69 33.77 -14.63 -0.03
CA ASN A 69 33.68 -15.21 -1.36
C ASN A 69 32.44 -14.71 -2.13
N VAL A 70 31.25 -14.79 -1.52
CA VAL A 70 30.01 -14.34 -2.20
C VAL A 70 30.01 -12.84 -2.43
N THR A 71 30.55 -12.04 -1.51
CA THR A 71 30.65 -10.59 -1.69
C THR A 71 31.55 -10.25 -2.87
N GLN A 72 32.69 -10.93 -3.02
CA GLN A 72 33.57 -10.74 -4.18
C GLN A 72 32.85 -11.10 -5.50
N GLN A 73 32.08 -12.19 -5.52
CA GLN A 73 31.30 -12.57 -6.71
C GLN A 73 30.21 -11.56 -7.05
N VAL A 74 29.53 -11.03 -6.02
CA VAL A 74 28.55 -9.94 -6.18
C VAL A 74 29.23 -8.69 -6.71
N GLU A 75 30.38 -8.27 -6.17
CA GLU A 75 31.13 -7.10 -6.64
C GLU A 75 31.51 -7.26 -8.12
N THR A 76 32.05 -8.42 -8.53
CA THR A 76 32.34 -8.72 -9.94
C THR A 76 31.09 -8.74 -10.82
N PHE A 77 29.96 -9.26 -10.32
CA PHE A 77 28.68 -9.19 -11.04
C PHE A 77 28.24 -7.74 -11.26
N LEU A 78 28.45 -6.86 -10.28
CA LEU A 78 28.06 -5.45 -10.33
C LEU A 78 28.99 -4.59 -11.20
N GLU A 79 30.27 -4.95 -11.37
CA GLU A 79 31.21 -4.27 -12.29
C GLU A 79 30.70 -4.24 -13.74
N GLY A 80 29.88 -5.22 -14.14
CA GLY A 80 29.23 -5.28 -15.45
C GLY A 80 27.93 -4.47 -15.56
N CYS A 81 27.48 -3.80 -14.49
CA CYS A 81 26.13 -3.24 -14.38
C CYS A 81 26.08 -1.76 -14.00
N SER A 82 25.04 -1.07 -14.48
CA SER A 82 24.57 0.17 -13.83
C SER A 82 23.61 -0.16 -12.68
N VAL A 83 24.15 -0.47 -11.50
CA VAL A 83 23.42 -0.73 -10.23
C VAL A 83 22.46 0.43 -9.85
N ALA A 84 22.67 1.61 -10.44
CA ALA A 84 21.94 2.84 -10.16
C ALA A 84 20.39 2.72 -10.26
N LYS A 85 19.84 1.73 -10.96
CA LYS A 85 18.39 1.69 -11.32
C LYS A 85 17.46 0.91 -10.38
N SER A 86 17.96 0.10 -9.44
CA SER A 86 17.09 -0.68 -8.53
C SER A 86 17.39 -0.39 -7.06
N GLU A 87 16.51 0.34 -6.39
CA GLU A 87 16.61 0.62 -4.94
C GLU A 87 16.61 -0.67 -4.11
N LEU A 88 15.78 -1.65 -4.48
CA LEU A 88 15.73 -2.94 -3.80
C LEU A 88 17.07 -3.69 -3.90
N LEU A 89 17.70 -3.67 -5.07
CA LEU A 89 19.00 -4.32 -5.27
C LEU A 89 20.09 -3.63 -4.43
N LYS A 90 20.09 -2.29 -4.38
CA LYS A 90 21.00 -1.52 -3.51
C LYS A 90 20.80 -1.92 -2.04
N GLU A 91 19.56 -2.01 -1.59
CA GLU A 91 19.23 -2.36 -0.20
C GLU A 91 19.74 -3.77 0.18
N MET A 92 19.61 -4.74 -0.72
CA MET A 92 20.13 -6.11 -0.52
C MET A 92 21.66 -6.16 -0.53
N ILE A 93 22.32 -5.42 -1.41
CA ILE A 93 23.79 -5.32 -1.46
C ILE A 93 24.32 -4.72 -0.17
N THR A 94 23.71 -3.62 0.31
CA THR A 94 24.08 -3.01 1.59
C THR A 94 23.85 -3.97 2.75
N GLY A 95 22.74 -4.72 2.75
CA GLY A 95 22.48 -5.76 3.74
C GLY A 95 23.59 -6.82 3.80
N LEU A 96 24.00 -7.34 2.64
CA LEU A 96 25.11 -8.29 2.53
C LEU A 96 26.42 -7.71 3.07
N GLN A 97 26.77 -6.49 2.68
CA GLN A 97 27.99 -5.82 3.15
C GLN A 97 28.01 -5.68 4.68
N LEU A 98 26.91 -5.21 5.27
CA LEU A 98 26.78 -5.07 6.72
C LEU A 98 26.89 -6.41 7.44
N THR A 99 26.30 -7.47 6.89
CA THR A 99 26.40 -8.83 7.45
C THR A 99 27.83 -9.35 7.39
N LYS A 100 28.52 -9.17 6.24
CA LYS A 100 29.95 -9.50 6.10
C LYS A 100 30.79 -8.77 7.15
N GLU A 101 30.64 -7.44 7.25
CA GLU A 101 31.41 -6.62 8.19
C GLU A 101 31.18 -7.05 9.64
N SER A 102 29.93 -7.39 9.98
CA SER A 102 29.58 -7.80 11.33
C SER A 102 30.15 -9.17 11.66
N LEU A 103 29.92 -10.17 10.81
CA LEU A 103 30.32 -11.57 11.06
C LEU A 103 31.83 -11.83 10.91
N CYS A 104 32.54 -10.96 10.20
CA CYS A 104 33.99 -11.04 10.06
C CYS A 104 34.78 -10.22 11.10
N GLY A 105 34.11 -9.55 12.04
CA GLY A 105 34.76 -8.71 13.05
C GLY A 105 35.62 -9.52 14.03
N SER A 106 36.86 -9.10 14.27
CA SER A 106 37.81 -9.82 15.12
C SER A 106 37.40 -9.91 16.60
N GLU A 107 36.58 -8.97 17.08
CA GLU A 107 36.09 -8.94 18.47
C GLU A 107 34.68 -9.55 18.63
N LEU A 108 34.05 -9.99 17.53
CA LEU A 108 32.68 -10.51 17.56
C LEU A 108 32.54 -11.73 18.47
N GLN A 109 33.55 -12.60 18.52
CA GLN A 109 33.49 -13.82 19.32
C GLN A 109 33.34 -13.54 20.82
N GLU A 110 34.07 -12.58 21.35
CA GLU A 110 33.98 -12.20 22.77
C GLU A 110 32.60 -11.64 23.08
N ASP A 111 32.10 -10.76 22.21
CA ASP A 111 30.79 -10.15 22.36
C ASP A 111 29.65 -11.16 22.20
N LEU A 112 29.82 -12.19 21.37
CA LEU A 112 28.86 -13.29 21.23
C LEU A 112 28.82 -14.19 22.46
N ASN A 113 29.95 -14.39 23.14
CA ASN A 113 29.96 -15.07 24.42
C ASN A 113 29.17 -14.26 25.46
N LEU A 114 29.38 -12.94 25.50
CA LEU A 114 28.60 -12.06 26.36
C LEU A 114 27.12 -12.15 26.01
N TRP A 115 26.77 -12.03 24.73
CA TRP A 115 25.39 -12.16 24.22
C TRP A 115 24.74 -13.47 24.68
N ARG A 116 25.39 -14.61 24.45
CA ARG A 116 24.89 -15.92 24.87
C ARG A 116 24.64 -15.97 26.38
N ASP A 117 25.57 -15.47 27.17
CA ASP A 117 25.50 -15.57 28.64
C ASP A 117 24.40 -14.66 29.23
N CYS A 118 24.07 -13.54 28.58
CA CYS A 118 22.98 -12.63 29.00
C CYS A 118 21.65 -12.87 28.29
N PHE A 119 21.64 -13.62 27.18
CA PHE A 119 20.42 -13.93 26.43
C PHE A 119 19.44 -14.66 27.33
N ASN A 120 18.18 -14.21 27.37
CA ASN A 120 17.14 -14.83 28.19
C ASN A 120 16.31 -15.84 27.38
N PRO A 121 16.52 -17.16 27.52
CA PRO A 121 15.83 -18.16 26.70
C PRO A 121 14.34 -18.23 27.00
N SER A 122 13.93 -17.92 28.24
CA SER A 122 12.51 -17.90 28.63
C SER A 122 11.76 -16.77 27.94
N VAL A 123 12.35 -15.57 27.88
CA VAL A 123 11.79 -14.42 27.14
C VAL A 123 11.69 -14.74 25.65
N PHE A 124 12.71 -15.39 25.09
CA PHE A 124 12.70 -15.79 23.68
C PHE A 124 11.57 -16.78 23.38
N ALA A 125 11.49 -17.86 24.14
CA ALA A 125 10.49 -18.92 23.95
C ALA A 125 9.06 -18.40 24.13
N GLU A 126 8.81 -17.60 25.17
CA GLU A 126 7.50 -17.00 25.42
C GLU A 126 7.11 -16.03 24.30
N CYS A 127 8.05 -15.19 23.85
CA CYS A 127 7.80 -14.26 22.74
C CYS A 127 7.47 -15.01 21.44
N LYS A 128 8.24 -16.04 21.09
CA LYS A 128 8.01 -16.85 19.89
C LYS A 128 6.64 -17.54 19.93
N LYS A 129 6.29 -18.15 21.07
CA LYS A 129 4.97 -18.75 21.27
C LYS A 129 3.84 -17.73 21.06
N ASN A 130 3.97 -16.55 21.65
CA ASN A 130 2.96 -15.48 21.51
C ASN A 130 2.84 -14.99 20.06
N VAL A 131 3.95 -14.90 19.32
CA VAL A 131 3.98 -14.58 17.89
C VAL A 131 3.25 -15.65 17.10
N GLU A 132 3.60 -16.92 17.28
CA GLU A 132 3.01 -18.05 16.56
C GLU A 132 1.50 -18.14 16.79
N GLU A 133 1.05 -18.11 18.05
CA GLU A 133 -0.37 -18.16 18.41
C GLU A 133 -1.17 -17.00 17.81
N ARG A 134 -0.59 -15.79 17.77
CA ARG A 134 -1.24 -14.62 17.17
C ARG A 134 -1.33 -14.74 15.64
N LEU A 135 -0.25 -15.17 14.98
CA LEU A 135 -0.24 -15.36 13.54
C LEU A 135 -1.20 -16.48 13.10
N ASP A 136 -1.35 -17.53 13.92
CA ASP A 136 -2.38 -18.55 13.72
C ASP A 136 -3.79 -17.99 13.76
N LYS A 137 -4.09 -17.13 14.74
CA LYS A 137 -5.40 -16.44 14.80
C LYS A 137 -5.62 -15.55 13.59
N LEU A 138 -4.63 -14.74 13.20
CA LEU A 138 -4.72 -13.89 12.00
C LEU A 138 -4.99 -14.69 10.72
N LYS A 139 -4.35 -15.86 10.57
CA LYS A 139 -4.63 -16.77 9.46
C LYS A 139 -6.05 -17.33 9.53
N GLN A 140 -6.49 -17.80 10.71
CA GLN A 140 -7.86 -18.30 10.92
C GLN A 140 -8.92 -17.23 10.63
N ASP A 141 -8.62 -15.97 10.96
CA ASP A 141 -9.48 -14.81 10.76
C ASP A 141 -9.47 -14.30 9.30
N GLY A 142 -8.65 -14.91 8.43
CA GLY A 142 -8.56 -14.56 7.02
C GLY A 142 -7.72 -13.32 6.71
N ALA A 143 -6.97 -12.80 7.69
CA ALA A 143 -6.07 -11.67 7.50
C ALA A 143 -4.74 -12.06 6.83
N LEU A 144 -4.31 -13.32 6.98
CA LEU A 144 -3.02 -13.81 6.48
C LEU A 144 -3.16 -15.07 5.62
N GLY A 145 -2.35 -15.15 4.57
CA GLY A 145 -2.08 -16.38 3.83
C GLY A 145 -0.91 -17.19 4.42
N ASP A 146 -0.68 -18.39 3.90
CA ASP A 146 0.38 -19.30 4.38
C ASP A 146 1.78 -18.72 4.23
N GLN A 147 2.11 -18.22 3.04
CA GLN A 147 3.43 -17.65 2.77
C GLN A 147 3.71 -16.43 3.65
N GLU A 148 2.71 -15.56 3.82
CA GLU A 148 2.87 -14.36 4.65
C GLU A 148 2.97 -14.72 6.14
N LYS A 149 2.21 -15.71 6.61
CA LYS A 149 2.35 -16.26 7.96
C LYS A 149 3.78 -16.76 8.18
N TRP A 150 4.33 -17.54 7.25
CA TRP A 150 5.69 -18.06 7.37
C TRP A 150 6.72 -16.95 7.47
N CYS A 151 6.72 -16.00 6.52
CA CYS A 151 7.64 -14.85 6.54
C CYS A 151 7.55 -14.04 7.84
N ARG A 152 6.32 -13.76 8.31
CA ARG A 152 6.10 -13.04 9.58
C ARG A 152 6.59 -13.85 10.76
N ASN A 153 6.39 -15.16 10.77
CA ASN A 153 6.82 -16.02 11.87
C ASN A 153 8.34 -16.00 12.00
N GLU A 154 9.07 -16.17 10.91
CA GLU A 154 10.53 -16.10 10.89
C GLU A 154 11.01 -14.70 11.36
N SER A 155 10.55 -13.65 10.68
CA SER A 155 10.98 -12.27 10.92
C SER A 155 10.67 -11.77 12.35
N LEU A 156 9.48 -12.07 12.89
CA LEU A 156 9.10 -11.70 14.25
C LEU A 156 9.72 -12.60 15.32
N SER A 157 9.95 -13.89 15.02
CA SER A 157 10.75 -14.76 15.91
C SER A 157 12.15 -14.20 16.09
N TYR A 158 12.74 -13.66 15.02
CA TYR A 158 14.04 -13.01 15.11
C TYR A 158 14.04 -11.71 15.93
N GLN A 159 12.95 -10.93 15.92
CA GLN A 159 12.79 -9.83 16.89
C GLN A 159 12.69 -10.33 18.33
N CYS A 160 12.08 -11.49 18.57
CA CYS A 160 12.08 -12.10 19.90
C CYS A 160 13.49 -12.38 20.39
N ALA A 161 14.43 -12.77 19.51
CA ALA A 161 15.83 -12.96 19.89
C ALA A 161 16.48 -11.63 20.32
N LEU A 162 16.24 -10.55 19.58
CA LEU A 162 16.72 -9.21 19.96
C LEU A 162 16.13 -8.73 21.29
N LYS A 163 14.84 -9.04 21.55
CA LYS A 163 14.18 -8.74 22.83
C LYS A 163 14.77 -9.53 23.98
N ALA A 164 15.09 -10.81 23.76
CA ALA A 164 15.71 -11.68 24.76
C ALA A 164 17.15 -11.23 25.13
N GLY A 165 17.88 -10.61 24.20
CA GLY A 165 19.18 -10.01 24.46
C GLY A 165 19.15 -8.51 24.85
N ALA A 166 17.97 -7.90 25.04
CA ALA A 166 17.88 -6.47 25.34
C ALA A 166 18.50 -6.06 26.70
N GLY A 167 18.62 -7.01 27.64
CA GLY A 167 19.25 -6.80 28.94
C GLY A 167 20.78 -6.99 28.97
N CYS A 168 21.38 -7.29 27.81
CA CYS A 168 22.81 -7.50 27.70
C CYS A 168 23.63 -6.22 27.91
N PRO A 169 24.88 -6.32 28.40
CA PRO A 169 25.76 -5.16 28.57
C PRO A 169 26.09 -4.54 27.21
N THR A 170 26.42 -3.24 27.18
CA THR A 170 26.81 -2.51 25.95
C THR A 170 28.00 -3.12 25.21
N LYS A 171 28.87 -3.85 25.91
CA LYS A 171 29.93 -4.64 25.27
C LYS A 171 29.39 -5.69 24.29
N ALA A 172 28.15 -6.14 24.44
CA ALA A 172 27.49 -7.06 23.50
C ALA A 172 26.81 -6.36 22.31
N ASP A 173 26.93 -5.02 22.16
CA ASP A 173 26.22 -4.27 21.11
C ASP A 173 26.63 -4.71 19.69
N ARG A 174 27.89 -5.10 19.48
CA ARG A 174 28.31 -5.62 18.16
C ARG A 174 27.71 -7.00 17.89
N ALA A 175 27.58 -7.86 18.89
CA ALA A 175 26.87 -9.13 18.76
C ALA A 175 25.40 -8.91 18.43
N ARG A 176 24.72 -7.99 19.12
CA ARG A 176 23.36 -7.57 18.78
C ARG A 176 23.27 -7.09 17.33
N LYS A 177 24.22 -6.25 16.88
CA LYS A 177 24.23 -5.74 15.51
C LYS A 177 24.48 -6.82 14.48
N ALA A 178 25.35 -7.79 14.77
CA ALA A 178 25.57 -8.96 13.95
C ALA A 178 24.29 -9.80 13.79
N VAL A 179 23.56 -10.02 14.88
CA VAL A 179 22.25 -10.69 14.86
C VAL A 179 21.27 -9.92 13.98
N GLU A 180 21.12 -8.60 14.17
CA GLU A 180 20.25 -7.76 13.34
C GLU A 180 20.58 -7.83 11.84
N ASN A 181 21.86 -7.70 11.49
CA ASN A 181 22.30 -7.70 10.10
C ASN A 181 22.09 -9.08 9.44
N TYR A 182 22.45 -10.16 10.15
CA TYR A 182 22.19 -11.53 9.70
C TYR A 182 20.71 -11.77 9.42
N ILE A 183 19.82 -11.39 10.34
CA ILE A 183 18.37 -11.53 10.17
C ILE A 183 17.88 -10.79 8.92
N ASN A 184 18.30 -9.53 8.74
CA ASN A 184 17.89 -8.74 7.58
C ASN A 184 18.34 -9.39 6.26
N THR A 185 19.60 -9.83 6.20
CA THR A 185 20.16 -10.59 5.08
C THR A 185 19.36 -11.87 4.79
N LEU A 186 18.97 -12.60 5.83
CA LEU A 186 18.18 -13.82 5.69
C LEU A 186 16.76 -13.54 5.14
N MET A 187 16.09 -12.49 5.65
CA MET A 187 14.77 -12.10 5.15
C MET A 187 14.81 -11.68 3.68
N ASP A 188 15.85 -10.94 3.29
CA ASP A 188 16.04 -10.50 1.90
C ASP A 188 16.14 -11.68 0.93
N VAL A 189 16.91 -12.73 1.26
CA VAL A 189 17.06 -13.92 0.38
C VAL A 189 15.83 -14.83 0.37
N GLN A 190 15.03 -14.78 1.44
CA GLN A 190 13.76 -15.51 1.54
C GLN A 190 12.62 -14.78 0.82
N GLY A 191 12.84 -13.55 0.35
CA GLY A 191 11.78 -12.73 -0.23
C GLY A 191 10.74 -12.27 0.80
N CYS A 192 11.14 -12.22 2.07
CA CYS A 192 10.32 -11.77 3.18
C CYS A 192 10.63 -10.31 3.52
N LEU A 193 9.70 -9.63 4.19
CA LEU A 193 9.97 -8.29 4.67
C LEU A 193 10.87 -8.34 5.92
N ARG A 194 11.80 -7.39 6.00
CA ARG A 194 12.65 -7.20 7.18
C ARG A 194 11.79 -6.94 8.43
N PRO A 195 12.26 -7.27 9.63
CA PRO A 195 11.42 -7.22 10.82
C PRO A 195 10.86 -5.83 11.13
N THR A 196 11.62 -4.77 10.87
CA THR A 196 11.18 -3.38 11.06
C THR A 196 9.94 -3.02 10.23
N VAL A 197 9.74 -3.68 9.09
CA VAL A 197 8.56 -3.47 8.24
C VAL A 197 7.33 -4.14 8.83
N TYR A 198 7.49 -5.32 9.44
CA TYR A 198 6.38 -6.03 10.09
C TYR A 198 5.92 -5.41 11.43
N ALA A 199 6.70 -4.50 12.01
CA ALA A 199 6.32 -3.75 13.20
C ALA A 199 4.96 -3.04 13.05
N CYS A 200 4.69 -2.48 11.87
CA CYS A 200 3.42 -1.84 11.56
C CYS A 200 2.58 -2.72 10.62
N GLU A 201 1.48 -3.29 11.13
CA GLU A 201 0.59 -4.15 10.34
C GLU A 201 -0.52 -3.38 9.62
N GLY A 202 -0.29 -2.10 9.30
CA GLY A 202 -1.26 -1.25 8.63
C GLY A 202 -1.70 -1.77 7.25
N LYS A 203 -0.86 -2.57 6.58
CA LYS A 203 -1.24 -3.24 5.33
C LYS A 203 -2.28 -4.35 5.55
N LEU A 204 -2.11 -5.21 6.57
CA LEU A 204 -3.11 -6.23 6.89
C LEU A 204 -4.45 -5.60 7.26
N PHE A 205 -4.39 -4.54 8.07
CA PHE A 205 -5.58 -3.78 8.44
C PHE A 205 -6.31 -3.25 7.20
N HIS A 206 -5.56 -2.61 6.29
CA HIS A 206 -6.09 -2.11 5.04
C HIS A 206 -6.71 -3.23 4.18
N ASP A 207 -5.99 -4.33 3.99
CA ASP A 207 -6.40 -5.42 3.11
C ASP A 207 -7.69 -6.10 3.61
N CYS A 208 -7.88 -6.21 4.93
CA CYS A 208 -9.14 -6.66 5.53
C CYS A 208 -10.34 -5.78 5.11
N HIS A 209 -10.19 -4.45 5.12
CA HIS A 209 -11.24 -3.51 4.73
C HIS A 209 -11.43 -3.46 3.20
N TRP A 210 -10.32 -3.45 2.45
CA TRP A 210 -10.33 -3.38 1.00
C TRP A 210 -11.03 -4.57 0.37
N LYS A 211 -10.78 -5.79 0.88
CA LYS A 211 -11.44 -7.00 0.39
C LYS A 211 -12.96 -6.87 0.46
N PHE A 212 -13.48 -6.34 1.56
CA PHE A 212 -14.91 -6.09 1.71
C PHE A 212 -15.41 -5.07 0.68
N VAL A 213 -14.76 -3.90 0.59
CA VAL A 213 -15.18 -2.83 -0.31
C VAL A 213 -15.19 -3.31 -1.75
N TYR A 214 -14.12 -3.97 -2.19
CA TYR A 214 -13.99 -4.53 -3.54
C TYR A 214 -15.11 -5.52 -3.87
N GLU A 215 -15.47 -6.43 -2.96
CA GLU A 215 -16.56 -7.38 -3.17
C GLU A 215 -17.94 -6.71 -3.21
N THR A 216 -18.12 -5.58 -2.52
CA THR A 216 -19.37 -4.81 -2.53
C THR A 216 -19.51 -3.87 -3.73
N ASP A 217 -18.41 -3.25 -4.16
CA ASP A 217 -18.38 -2.22 -5.21
C ASP A 217 -18.94 -2.72 -6.54
N LEU A 218 -18.66 -3.98 -6.89
CA LEU A 218 -19.11 -4.64 -8.14
C LEU A 218 -20.62 -4.62 -8.37
N LYS A 219 -21.42 -4.32 -7.35
CA LYS A 219 -22.88 -4.32 -7.44
C LYS A 219 -23.49 -2.94 -7.19
N LEU A 220 -22.71 -1.99 -6.64
CA LEU A 220 -23.18 -0.63 -6.43
C LEU A 220 -23.43 0.09 -7.76
N PRO A 221 -24.35 1.09 -7.79
CA PRO A 221 -25.21 1.55 -6.69
C PRO A 221 -26.49 0.72 -6.47
N LEU A 222 -26.64 -0.42 -7.16
CA LEU A 222 -27.78 -1.32 -6.98
C LEU A 222 -27.52 -2.26 -5.79
N LEU A 223 -28.28 -2.11 -4.72
CA LEU A 223 -28.14 -2.98 -3.56
C LEU A 223 -28.96 -4.24 -3.78
N GLN A 224 -28.33 -5.42 -3.83
CA GLN A 224 -29.09 -6.67 -4.00
C GLN A 224 -30.18 -6.77 -2.93
N SER A 225 -31.45 -6.84 -3.32
CA SER A 225 -32.57 -6.66 -2.38
C SER A 225 -33.09 -7.96 -1.76
N GLY A 226 -32.60 -9.12 -2.22
CA GLY A 226 -32.95 -10.41 -1.63
C GLY A 226 -32.33 -10.58 -0.24
N GLU A 227 -33.13 -10.98 0.75
CA GLU A 227 -32.70 -11.16 2.15
C GLU A 227 -31.41 -11.99 2.28
N GLY A 228 -31.28 -13.07 1.49
CA GLY A 228 -30.08 -13.91 1.51
C GLY A 228 -28.80 -13.20 1.01
N ALA A 229 -28.93 -12.27 0.06
CA ALA A 229 -27.80 -11.49 -0.46
C ALA A 229 -27.37 -10.40 0.53
N LEU A 230 -28.31 -9.69 1.16
CA LEU A 230 -28.02 -8.68 2.18
C LEU A 230 -27.47 -9.29 3.46
N ALA A 231 -28.00 -10.44 3.88
CA ALA A 231 -27.42 -11.20 4.99
C ALA A 231 -25.96 -11.59 4.73
N LYS A 232 -25.61 -11.92 3.47
CA LYS A 232 -24.22 -12.17 3.07
C LYS A 232 -23.36 -10.92 3.21
N TYR A 233 -23.85 -9.74 2.85
CA TYR A 233 -23.11 -8.48 3.04
C TYR A 233 -22.94 -8.10 4.49
N CYS A 234 -23.98 -8.17 5.31
CA CYS A 234 -23.86 -7.93 6.74
C CYS A 234 -22.84 -8.90 7.37
N LYS A 235 -22.88 -10.18 6.99
CA LYS A 235 -21.89 -11.17 7.44
C LYS A 235 -20.46 -10.82 6.97
N ALA A 236 -20.29 -10.41 5.72
CA ALA A 236 -18.99 -9.98 5.20
C ALA A 236 -18.48 -8.74 5.94
N ALA A 237 -19.33 -7.74 6.18
CA ALA A 237 -18.98 -6.53 6.92
C ALA A 237 -18.51 -6.87 8.35
N LYS A 238 -19.26 -7.73 9.06
CA LYS A 238 -18.87 -8.23 10.40
C LYS A 238 -17.56 -9.04 10.39
N SER A 239 -17.24 -9.72 9.29
CA SER A 239 -15.98 -10.48 9.18
C SER A 239 -14.75 -9.58 9.15
N VAL A 240 -14.86 -8.32 8.72
CA VAL A 240 -13.74 -7.36 8.76
C VAL A 240 -13.29 -7.11 10.20
N SER A 241 -14.23 -6.93 11.15
CA SER A 241 -13.88 -6.80 12.58
C SER A 241 -13.20 -8.05 13.12
N THR A 242 -13.55 -9.24 12.60
CA THR A 242 -12.84 -10.47 12.96
C THR A 242 -11.43 -10.50 12.35
N CYS A 243 -11.29 -10.11 11.08
CA CYS A 243 -10.02 -10.02 10.35
C CYS A 243 -9.03 -9.07 11.04
N THR A 244 -9.49 -7.92 11.57
CA THR A 244 -8.62 -6.91 12.16
C THR A 244 -8.34 -7.08 13.66
N ARG A 245 -9.07 -7.95 14.38
CA ARG A 245 -9.01 -8.01 15.86
C ARG A 245 -7.63 -8.29 16.46
N ASN A 246 -6.75 -8.98 15.72
CA ASN A 246 -5.41 -9.36 16.15
C ASN A 246 -4.30 -8.56 15.43
N VAL A 247 -4.67 -7.60 14.59
CA VAL A 247 -3.74 -6.77 13.80
C VAL A 247 -3.14 -5.68 14.69
N GLN A 248 -1.83 -5.52 14.65
CA GLN A 248 -1.09 -4.58 15.49
C GLN A 248 -0.70 -3.32 14.70
N ILE A 249 -1.29 -2.19 15.08
CA ILE A 249 -1.02 -0.89 14.44
C ILE A 249 -0.26 0.09 15.36
N GLU A 250 0.06 -0.31 16.59
CA GLU A 250 0.62 0.60 17.60
C GLU A 250 2.04 1.08 17.29
N GLN A 251 2.81 0.29 16.53
CA GLN A 251 4.15 0.70 16.08
C GLN A 251 4.14 1.40 14.72
N CYS A 252 2.97 1.69 14.15
CA CYS A 252 2.85 2.55 12.98
C CYS A 252 3.16 4.01 13.33
N SER A 253 3.45 4.85 12.34
CA SER A 253 3.54 6.31 12.54
C SER A 253 2.19 6.87 12.99
N GLU A 254 2.19 7.99 13.72
CA GLU A 254 0.96 8.63 14.20
C GLU A 254 0.02 9.05 13.04
N GLU A 255 0.60 9.50 11.93
CA GLU A 255 -0.15 9.78 10.70
C GLU A 255 -0.87 8.51 10.20
N LYS A 256 -0.14 7.38 10.13
CA LYS A 256 -0.72 6.11 9.69
C LYS A 256 -1.78 5.61 10.66
N LYS A 257 -1.57 5.71 11.98
CA LYS A 257 -2.58 5.35 12.99
C LYS A 257 -3.85 6.18 12.83
N THR A 258 -3.71 7.49 12.63
CA THR A 258 -4.84 8.41 12.43
C THR A 258 -5.65 8.01 11.19
N TYR A 259 -4.97 7.71 10.09
CA TYR A 259 -5.60 7.19 8.88
C TYR A 259 -6.34 5.87 9.12
N LEU A 260 -5.69 4.87 9.74
CA LEU A 260 -6.30 3.56 9.97
C LEU A 260 -7.53 3.64 10.89
N ARG A 261 -7.47 4.48 11.93
CA ARG A 261 -8.63 4.75 12.81
C ARG A 261 -9.76 5.46 12.07
N THR A 262 -9.45 6.37 11.14
CA THR A 262 -10.46 7.02 10.29
C THR A 262 -11.19 5.99 9.42
N VAL A 263 -10.46 5.05 8.83
CA VAL A 263 -11.02 3.93 8.07
C VAL A 263 -11.91 3.07 8.96
N GLU A 264 -11.46 2.72 10.17
CA GLU A 264 -12.23 1.93 11.14
C GLU A 264 -13.56 2.60 11.51
N ASP A 265 -13.51 3.89 11.84
CA ASP A 265 -14.68 4.67 12.22
C ASP A 265 -15.65 4.89 11.06
N GLY A 266 -15.13 5.08 9.84
CA GLY A 266 -15.93 5.11 8.62
C GLY A 266 -16.63 3.77 8.38
N PHE A 267 -15.88 2.68 8.50
CA PHE A 267 -16.35 1.34 8.25
C PHE A 267 -17.44 0.87 9.21
N ARG A 268 -17.36 1.26 10.49
CA ARG A 268 -18.41 0.95 11.48
C ARG A 268 -19.80 1.38 11.01
N ARG A 269 -19.91 2.52 10.33
CA ARG A 269 -21.19 3.00 9.76
C ARG A 269 -21.71 2.08 8.65
N SER A 270 -20.80 1.50 7.86
CA SER A 270 -21.15 0.52 6.83
C SER A 270 -21.71 -0.75 7.45
N VAL A 271 -21.11 -1.23 8.55
CA VAL A 271 -21.64 -2.38 9.30
C VAL A 271 -23.05 -2.10 9.81
N ASP A 272 -23.26 -0.96 10.47
CA ASP A 272 -24.56 -0.59 11.03
C ASP A 272 -25.64 -0.51 9.93
N SER A 273 -25.30 0.13 8.80
CA SER A 273 -26.24 0.32 7.69
C SER A 273 -26.54 -0.97 6.93
N LEU A 274 -25.54 -1.84 6.73
CA LEU A 274 -25.70 -3.10 6.02
C LEU A 274 -26.42 -4.18 6.82
N CYS A 275 -26.39 -4.06 8.15
CA CYS A 275 -27.04 -4.97 9.07
C CYS A 275 -28.40 -4.44 9.57
N ASP A 276 -28.91 -3.35 9.01
CA ASP A 276 -30.23 -2.82 9.33
C ASP A 276 -31.33 -3.76 8.81
N GLU A 277 -32.28 -4.11 9.68
CA GLU A 277 -33.39 -5.02 9.37
C GLU A 277 -34.33 -4.48 8.28
N LYS A 278 -34.37 -3.16 8.09
CA LYS A 278 -35.19 -2.50 7.06
C LYS A 278 -34.49 -2.41 5.71
N LEU A 279 -33.19 -2.76 5.64
CA LEU A 279 -32.41 -2.67 4.42
C LEU A 279 -33.01 -3.46 3.25
N PRO A 280 -33.55 -4.70 3.40
CA PRO A 280 -34.13 -5.45 2.29
C PRO A 280 -35.26 -4.69 1.59
N THR A 281 -36.27 -4.27 2.34
CA THR A 281 -37.40 -3.50 1.80
C THR A 281 -36.94 -2.15 1.24
N SER A 282 -36.02 -1.47 1.92
CA SER A 282 -35.50 -0.17 1.46
C SER A 282 -34.69 -0.30 0.17
N ALA A 283 -33.90 -1.37 0.01
CA ALA A 283 -33.13 -1.67 -1.19
C ALA A 283 -34.02 -1.95 -2.40
N GLU A 284 -35.15 -2.64 -2.21
CA GLU A 284 -36.14 -2.82 -3.29
C GLU A 284 -36.68 -1.48 -3.80
N VAL A 285 -37.04 -0.58 -2.88
CA VAL A 285 -37.55 0.75 -3.26
C VAL A 285 -36.47 1.56 -3.95
N TRP A 286 -35.25 1.60 -3.39
CA TRP A 286 -34.10 2.28 -3.98
C TRP A 286 -33.83 1.80 -5.40
N ASN A 287 -33.69 0.49 -5.61
CA ASN A 287 -33.36 -0.07 -6.93
C ASN A 287 -34.42 0.20 -7.99
N LYS A 288 -35.71 0.20 -7.60
CA LYS A 288 -36.82 0.50 -8.53
C LYS A 288 -36.89 1.99 -8.88
N CYS A 289 -36.51 2.85 -7.93
CA CYS A 289 -36.58 4.29 -8.08
C CYS A 289 -35.34 4.88 -8.78
N LEU A 290 -34.17 4.26 -8.58
CA LEU A 290 -32.89 4.78 -9.07
C LEU A 290 -32.93 5.08 -10.58
N ASN A 291 -32.72 6.34 -10.94
CA ASN A 291 -32.71 6.75 -12.34
C ASN A 291 -31.40 6.35 -13.03
N GLN A 292 -31.39 5.17 -13.64
CA GLN A 292 -30.21 4.60 -14.29
C GLN A 292 -29.73 5.41 -15.49
N GLU A 293 -30.62 6.07 -16.22
CA GLU A 293 -30.25 6.92 -17.35
C GLU A 293 -29.53 8.19 -16.87
N ALA A 294 -30.08 8.84 -15.84
CA ALA A 294 -29.43 9.99 -15.21
C ALA A 294 -28.08 9.61 -14.60
N LEU A 295 -27.99 8.45 -13.95
CA LEU A 295 -26.73 7.91 -13.43
C LEU A 295 -25.70 7.76 -14.54
N LYS A 296 -26.05 7.03 -15.60
CA LYS A 296 -25.15 6.78 -16.74
C LYS A 296 -24.66 8.08 -17.38
N ASN A 297 -25.57 9.04 -17.56
CA ASN A 297 -25.26 10.35 -18.13
C ASN A 297 -24.39 11.22 -17.22
N CYS A 298 -24.48 11.01 -15.90
CA CYS A 298 -23.64 11.69 -14.92
C CYS A 298 -22.24 11.06 -14.89
N THR A 299 -22.16 9.73 -14.76
CA THR A 299 -20.88 9.00 -14.68
C THR A 299 -20.07 9.12 -15.97
N SER A 300 -20.72 9.19 -17.14
CA SER A 300 -20.01 9.38 -18.42
C SER A 300 -19.32 10.75 -18.55
N LYS A 301 -19.63 11.70 -17.66
CA LYS A 301 -19.00 13.03 -17.60
C LYS A 301 -17.89 13.08 -16.56
N ILE A 302 -17.72 12.04 -15.75
CA ILE A 302 -16.56 11.91 -14.87
C ILE A 302 -15.38 11.65 -15.80
N PRO A 303 -14.41 12.58 -15.89
CA PRO A 303 -13.33 12.44 -16.85
C PRO A 303 -12.48 11.22 -16.51
N GLU A 304 -12.02 10.49 -17.52
CA GLU A 304 -11.21 9.31 -17.25
C GLU A 304 -9.89 9.69 -16.58
N PRO A 305 -9.27 8.76 -15.82
CA PRO A 305 -7.97 8.95 -15.19
C PRO A 305 -6.84 9.42 -16.13
N ARG A 306 -7.04 9.41 -17.45
CA ARG A 306 -6.03 9.77 -18.44
C ARG A 306 -6.25 11.12 -19.13
N ASP A 307 -7.39 11.78 -18.88
CA ASP A 307 -7.80 12.97 -19.64
C ASP A 307 -7.34 14.31 -19.03
N PHE A 308 -6.66 14.27 -17.89
CA PHE A 308 -6.13 15.46 -17.23
C PHE A 308 -4.60 15.46 -17.21
N ASP A 309 -4.01 16.64 -17.46
CA ASP A 309 -2.64 17.01 -17.06
C ASP A 309 -2.46 17.09 -15.51
N ILE A 310 -3.28 16.36 -14.75
CA ILE A 310 -3.13 16.26 -13.29
C ILE A 310 -1.88 15.43 -13.02
N LYS A 311 -0.87 16.09 -12.44
CA LYS A 311 0.43 15.49 -12.11
C LYS A 311 0.37 14.44 -11.00
N ASP A 312 -0.73 14.36 -10.26
CA ASP A 312 -0.90 13.48 -9.10
C ASP A 312 -2.04 12.45 -9.31
N PRO A 313 -1.69 11.18 -9.59
CA PRO A 313 -2.67 10.09 -9.75
C PRO A 313 -3.57 9.88 -8.54
N HIS A 314 -3.14 10.22 -7.31
CA HIS A 314 -3.94 10.04 -6.09
C HIS A 314 -5.12 11.00 -6.05
N LEU A 315 -4.89 12.29 -6.34
CA LEU A 315 -5.94 13.31 -6.38
C LEU A 315 -7.02 12.99 -7.41
N GLN A 316 -6.63 12.35 -8.51
CA GLN A 316 -7.55 11.94 -9.55
C GLN A 316 -8.45 10.79 -9.11
N ILE A 317 -7.89 9.77 -8.45
CA ILE A 317 -8.66 8.68 -7.84
C ILE A 317 -9.67 9.25 -6.83
N CYS A 318 -9.23 10.16 -5.96
CA CYS A 318 -10.13 10.77 -4.98
C CYS A 318 -11.29 11.54 -5.63
N ARG A 319 -10.99 12.31 -6.69
CA ARG A 319 -12.01 13.04 -7.45
C ARG A 319 -13.01 12.09 -8.13
N GLU A 320 -12.52 11.02 -8.76
CA GLU A 320 -13.37 10.04 -9.42
C GLU A 320 -14.35 9.39 -8.42
N LYS A 321 -13.87 8.98 -7.25
CA LYS A 321 -14.70 8.39 -6.21
C LYS A 321 -15.71 9.39 -5.63
N GLU A 322 -15.30 10.62 -5.41
CA GLU A 322 -16.19 11.70 -4.96
C GLU A 322 -17.31 11.99 -5.98
N GLU A 323 -16.97 12.16 -7.26
CA GLU A 323 -17.95 12.44 -8.31
C GLU A 323 -18.87 11.24 -8.58
N THR A 324 -18.34 10.01 -8.47
CA THR A 324 -19.15 8.79 -8.56
C THR A 324 -20.23 8.78 -7.50
N LEU A 325 -19.86 9.00 -6.23
CA LEU A 325 -20.82 9.07 -5.12
C LEU A 325 -21.87 10.17 -5.36
N LYS A 326 -21.46 11.35 -5.86
CA LYS A 326 -22.41 12.44 -6.19
C LYS A 326 -23.41 12.00 -7.25
N CYS A 327 -22.96 11.35 -8.32
CA CYS A 327 -23.83 10.83 -9.38
C CYS A 327 -24.82 9.78 -8.85
N GLU A 328 -24.35 8.85 -8.02
CA GLU A 328 -25.19 7.80 -7.44
C GLU A 328 -26.28 8.38 -6.52
N LEU A 329 -25.93 9.35 -5.65
CA LEU A 329 -26.89 10.03 -4.78
C LEU A 329 -27.87 10.90 -5.57
N ALA A 330 -27.41 11.60 -6.61
CA ALA A 330 -28.27 12.41 -7.47
C ALA A 330 -29.28 11.56 -8.25
N ALA A 331 -28.87 10.39 -8.75
CA ALA A 331 -29.74 9.47 -9.47
C ALA A 331 -30.87 8.91 -8.61
N GLY A 332 -30.67 8.80 -7.29
CA GLY A 332 -31.68 8.38 -6.31
C GLY A 332 -32.35 9.53 -5.55
N SER A 333 -32.11 10.78 -5.93
CA SER A 333 -32.60 11.95 -5.18
C SER A 333 -34.12 12.07 -5.11
N ASN A 334 -34.83 11.53 -6.11
CA ASN A 334 -36.30 11.54 -6.18
C ASN A 334 -36.96 10.34 -5.50
N CYS A 335 -36.19 9.50 -4.81
CA CYS A 335 -36.74 8.36 -4.09
C CYS A 335 -37.47 8.76 -2.82
N SER A 336 -38.52 8.02 -2.48
CA SER A 336 -39.27 8.24 -1.24
C SER A 336 -38.42 7.93 -0.01
N ALA A 337 -38.78 8.48 1.14
CA ALA A 337 -38.09 8.27 2.42
C ALA A 337 -37.96 6.78 2.82
N SER A 338 -38.82 5.90 2.29
CA SER A 338 -38.67 4.45 2.48
C SER A 338 -37.37 3.87 1.87
N ALA A 339 -36.70 4.59 0.97
CA ALA A 339 -35.39 4.24 0.40
C ALA A 339 -34.19 4.76 1.22
N ASP A 340 -34.43 5.50 2.32
CA ASP A 340 -33.35 6.20 3.05
C ASP A 340 -32.33 5.25 3.68
N VAL A 341 -32.76 4.07 4.16
CA VAL A 341 -31.84 3.08 4.73
C VAL A 341 -30.87 2.56 3.66
N ALA A 342 -31.38 2.25 2.46
CA ALA A 342 -30.55 1.85 1.32
C ALA A 342 -29.61 2.98 0.85
N LYS A 343 -30.11 4.21 0.78
CA LYS A 343 -29.29 5.39 0.47
C LYS A 343 -28.15 5.59 1.47
N ASN A 344 -28.44 5.43 2.76
CA ASN A 344 -27.44 5.54 3.83
C ASN A 344 -26.42 4.40 3.77
N ALA A 345 -26.86 3.17 3.46
CA ALA A 345 -25.94 2.03 3.26
C ALA A 345 -24.99 2.26 2.08
N LEU A 346 -25.51 2.71 0.93
CA LEU A 346 -24.68 3.11 -0.22
C LEU A 346 -23.66 4.17 0.18
N TYR A 347 -24.12 5.24 0.84
CA TYR A 347 -23.26 6.31 1.30
C TYR A 347 -22.16 5.79 2.23
N ALA A 348 -22.49 4.98 3.24
CA ALA A 348 -21.51 4.44 4.18
C ALA A 348 -20.43 3.59 3.50
N ILE A 349 -20.80 2.72 2.55
CA ILE A 349 -19.86 1.89 1.79
C ILE A 349 -18.91 2.77 0.96
N ARG A 350 -19.46 3.76 0.24
CA ARG A 350 -18.66 4.72 -0.56
C ARG A 350 -17.75 5.58 0.31
N MET A 351 -18.22 5.97 1.50
CA MET A 351 -17.38 6.70 2.45
C MET A 351 -16.22 5.83 2.95
N THR A 352 -16.46 4.54 3.20
CA THR A 352 -15.37 3.60 3.55
C THR A 352 -14.36 3.52 2.42
N GLU A 353 -14.80 3.41 1.17
CA GLU A 353 -13.91 3.37 0.00
C GLU A 353 -13.05 4.64 -0.11
N ILE A 354 -13.66 5.81 0.06
CA ILE A 354 -12.99 7.12 0.09
C ILE A 354 -11.96 7.16 1.23
N ASP A 355 -12.33 6.72 2.43
CA ASP A 355 -11.44 6.67 3.59
C ASP A 355 -10.27 5.70 3.34
N ILE A 356 -10.50 4.53 2.73
CA ILE A 356 -9.45 3.56 2.38
C ILE A 356 -8.43 4.19 1.41
N HIS A 357 -8.89 4.93 0.42
CA HIS A 357 -8.00 5.64 -0.50
C HIS A 357 -7.33 6.88 0.12
N ASN A 358 -7.55 7.16 1.41
CA ASN A 358 -7.04 8.35 2.11
C ASN A 358 -7.47 9.66 1.44
N CYS A 359 -8.70 9.69 0.95
CA CYS A 359 -9.29 10.86 0.32
C CYS A 359 -9.97 11.74 1.38
N SER A 360 -10.00 13.05 1.14
CA SER A 360 -10.79 13.95 1.98
C SER A 360 -12.27 13.60 1.83
N ARG A 361 -12.98 13.51 2.97
CA ARG A 361 -14.43 13.24 2.95
C ARG A 361 -15.16 14.38 2.22
N PRO A 362 -16.02 14.07 1.23
CA PRO A 362 -16.75 15.10 0.51
C PRO A 362 -17.74 15.82 1.43
N LYS A 363 -17.80 17.14 1.30
CA LYS A 363 -18.83 17.96 1.97
C LYS A 363 -20.15 17.78 1.21
N LEU A 364 -21.17 17.25 1.87
CA LEU A 364 -22.48 17.00 1.28
C LEU A 364 -23.43 18.22 1.34
N ASP A 365 -22.93 19.39 1.75
CA ASP A 365 -23.70 20.60 1.97
C ASP A 365 -24.34 21.07 0.64
N GLY A 366 -25.58 20.63 0.35
CA GLY A 366 -26.34 21.04 -0.83
C GLY A 366 -27.33 20.01 -1.40
N TYR A 367 -27.24 18.73 -1.05
CA TYR A 367 -28.01 17.66 -1.73
C TYR A 367 -29.41 17.40 -1.16
N GLY A 368 -29.99 18.39 -0.48
CA GLY A 368 -31.38 18.39 0.01
C GLY A 368 -32.34 19.25 -0.84
N GLY A 369 -31.89 19.83 -1.95
CA GLY A 369 -32.71 20.67 -2.82
C GLY A 369 -32.33 20.49 -4.28
N SER A 370 -33.34 20.38 -5.13
CA SER A 370 -33.26 20.33 -6.60
C SER A 370 -32.10 21.16 -7.18
N GLY A 371 -31.17 20.51 -7.88
CA GLY A 371 -30.08 21.22 -8.54
C GLY A 371 -28.98 20.30 -9.02
N CYS A 372 -29.24 19.56 -10.10
CA CYS A 372 -28.19 18.93 -10.90
C CYS A 372 -27.11 19.96 -11.28
N PHE A 373 -25.84 19.55 -11.17
CA PHE A 373 -24.63 20.24 -11.61
C PHE A 373 -24.30 21.56 -10.90
N SER A 374 -23.14 21.55 -10.20
CA SER A 374 -22.34 22.75 -9.95
C SER A 374 -22.11 23.47 -11.29
N THR A 375 -22.95 24.44 -11.62
CA THR A 375 -22.64 25.41 -12.65
C THR A 375 -21.54 26.30 -12.10
N THR A 376 -20.42 26.30 -12.81
CA THR A 376 -19.31 27.24 -12.62
C THR A 376 -19.86 28.67 -12.45
N PRO A 377 -19.29 29.54 -11.60
CA PRO A 377 -19.85 30.86 -11.27
C PRO A 377 -20.10 31.80 -12.46
N ALA A 378 -19.57 31.48 -13.64
CA ALA A 378 -19.70 32.28 -14.86
C ALA A 378 -21.12 32.25 -15.48
N ILE A 379 -21.94 31.23 -15.21
CA ILE A 379 -23.27 31.09 -15.85
C ILE A 379 -24.38 31.83 -15.07
N LEU A 380 -24.17 32.09 -13.78
CA LEU A 380 -25.15 32.80 -12.94
C LEU A 380 -25.29 34.29 -13.29
N LEU A 381 -24.25 34.91 -13.87
CA LEU A 381 -24.27 36.33 -14.25
C LEU A 381 -25.06 36.61 -15.53
N THR A 382 -25.26 35.63 -16.41
CA THR A 382 -26.01 35.84 -17.66
C THR A 382 -27.51 35.63 -17.50
N LEU A 383 -27.96 34.79 -16.55
CA LEU A 383 -29.38 34.56 -16.27
C LEU A 383 -30.02 35.71 -15.48
N SER A 384 -29.31 36.33 -14.54
CA SER A 384 -29.80 37.53 -13.84
C SER A 384 -29.99 38.73 -14.76
N ALA A 385 -29.22 38.84 -15.85
CA ALA A 385 -29.35 39.92 -16.83
C ALA A 385 -30.58 39.75 -17.74
N LEU A 386 -31.00 38.51 -18.04
CA LEU A 386 -32.19 38.24 -18.85
C LEU A 386 -33.51 38.44 -18.08
N CYS A 387 -33.52 38.21 -16.76
CA CYS A 387 -34.73 38.44 -15.95
C CYS A 387 -35.05 39.92 -15.70
N VAL A 388 -34.06 40.82 -15.79
CA VAL A 388 -34.29 42.28 -15.72
C VAL A 388 -34.81 42.84 -17.05
N ALA A 389 -34.56 42.16 -18.17
CA ALA A 389 -34.96 42.61 -19.51
C ALA A 389 -36.39 42.19 -19.93
N LEU A 390 -37.10 41.37 -19.14
CA LEU A 390 -38.41 40.80 -19.51
C LEU A 390 -39.57 41.14 -18.55
N LEU A 391 -39.40 42.11 -17.65
CA LEU A 391 -40.53 42.65 -16.89
C LEU A 391 -41.40 43.55 -17.79
N PRO A 392 -42.70 43.26 -17.98
CA PRO A 392 -43.60 44.14 -18.71
C PRO A 392 -43.89 45.38 -17.87
N THR A 393 -43.58 46.55 -18.41
CA THR A 393 -44.03 47.86 -17.90
C THR A 393 -45.55 47.95 -17.94
N ARG A 394 -46.21 47.75 -16.79
CA ARG A 394 -47.56 48.26 -16.53
C ARG A 394 -47.76 48.51 -15.03
N GLN A 395 -47.54 49.74 -14.60
CA GLN A 395 -48.55 50.60 -13.96
C GLN A 395 -47.90 51.81 -13.28
N THR A 396 -47.98 52.96 -13.93
CA THR A 396 -48.18 54.24 -13.24
C THR A 396 -48.86 55.21 -14.21
N LEU A 397 -50.18 55.28 -14.14
CA LEU A 397 -50.92 56.50 -14.49
C LEU A 397 -51.48 57.02 -13.18
N LEU A 398 -50.90 58.11 -12.67
CA LEU A 398 -51.60 59.35 -12.26
C LEU A 398 -50.63 60.29 -11.53
N LEU A 399 -50.80 61.60 -11.79
CA LEU A 399 -50.02 62.80 -11.44
C LEU A 399 -48.99 63.16 -12.54
N ASP A 400 -49.16 64.19 -13.39
CA ASP A 400 -49.92 65.43 -13.32
C ASP A 400 -50.28 65.94 -14.73
N PHE A 401 -51.46 66.58 -14.89
CA PHE A 401 -51.66 67.68 -15.83
C PHE A 401 -52.71 68.64 -15.24
N ASN A 402 -52.39 69.94 -15.31
CA ASN A 402 -53.20 71.10 -14.91
C ASN A 402 -54.65 71.06 -15.41
#